data_AF-A0A840V6L0-F1
#
_entry.id   AF-A0A840V6L0-F1
#
_cell.length_a   1.000
_cell.length_b   1.000
_cell.length_c   1.000
_cell.angle_alpha   90.00
_cell.angle_beta   90.00
_cell.angle_gamma   90.00
#
_symmetry.space_group_name_H-M   'P 1'
#
loop_
_entity.id
_entity.type
_entity.pdbx_description
1 polymer ?
#
loop_
_entity_poly.entity_id
_entity_poly.type
_entity_poly.pdbx_seq_one_letter_code
_entity_poly.pdbx_strand_id
1 'polypeptide(L)'
;MLPSVSLLSRSACLFGASGFCVRSSVRGLAGFVVSVGFRRQTQAALFARSWAVRLPSGCNGCVLKRSGGLVWVSVPVLPASVPAVVRRGAGPLSVLGAPPACRRAVASGGAWAW
;
A
#
# COMPACT_ATOMS: atom_id res chain seq x y z
N MET A 1 11.81 6.96 10.19
CA MET A 1 11.71 7.56 8.84
C MET A 1 10.60 6.82 8.11
N LEU A 2 9.60 7.51 7.55
CA LEU A 2 8.47 6.82 6.87
C LEU A 2 8.92 6.24 5.51
N PRO A 3 8.35 5.09 5.09
CA PRO A 3 8.78 4.42 3.87
C PRO A 3 8.30 5.12 2.59
N SER A 4 9.07 4.94 1.52
CA SER A 4 8.70 5.40 0.18
C SER A 4 7.83 4.36 -0.55
N VAL A 5 6.91 4.84 -1.38
CA VAL A 5 6.04 3.98 -2.22
C VAL A 5 6.87 3.03 -3.10
N SER A 6 8.00 3.51 -3.65
CA SER A 6 8.87 2.69 -4.50
C SER A 6 9.53 1.53 -3.74
N LEU A 7 9.95 1.75 -2.49
CA LEU A 7 10.55 0.69 -1.67
C LEU A 7 9.49 -0.33 -1.26
N LEU A 8 8.30 0.13 -0.89
CA LEU A 8 7.14 -0.72 -0.61
C LEU A 8 6.73 -1.57 -1.82
N SER A 9 6.68 -0.99 -3.01
CA SER A 9 6.37 -1.72 -4.25
C SER A 9 7.39 -2.84 -4.52
N ARG A 10 8.69 -2.53 -4.44
CA ARG A 10 9.75 -3.53 -4.66
C ARG A 10 9.69 -4.66 -3.63
N SER A 11 9.55 -4.33 -2.34
CA SER A 11 9.40 -5.34 -1.30
C SER A 11 8.13 -6.15 -1.49
N ALA A 12 7.02 -5.54 -1.90
CA ALA A 12 5.77 -6.25 -2.17
C ALA A 12 5.94 -7.30 -3.29
N CYS A 13 6.69 -6.99 -4.35
CA CYS A 13 7.01 -7.96 -5.41
C CYS A 13 7.78 -9.17 -4.87
N LEU A 14 8.80 -8.93 -4.02
CA LEU A 14 9.60 -10.01 -3.42
C LEU A 14 8.76 -10.96 -2.55
N PHE A 15 7.69 -10.45 -1.95
CA PHE A 15 6.77 -11.22 -1.13
C PHE A 15 5.60 -11.84 -1.93
N GLY A 16 5.58 -11.68 -3.26
CA GLY A 16 4.54 -12.25 -4.13
C GLY A 16 3.20 -11.53 -4.03
N ALA A 17 3.20 -10.21 -3.84
CA ALA A 17 1.99 -9.41 -3.83
C ALA A 17 1.17 -9.58 -5.13
N SER A 18 -0.15 -9.67 -4.96
CA SER A 18 -1.13 -9.85 -6.02
C SER A 18 -2.01 -8.62 -6.25
N GLY A 19 -1.85 -7.59 -5.42
CA GLY A 19 -2.50 -6.31 -5.59
C GLY A 19 -1.70 -5.20 -4.90
N PHE A 20 -1.81 -3.98 -5.41
CA PHE A 20 -1.12 -2.83 -4.87
C PHE A 20 -1.97 -1.58 -5.07
N CYS A 21 -2.18 -0.79 -4.02
CA CYS A 21 -2.85 0.49 -4.16
C CYS A 21 -2.23 1.58 -3.27
N VAL A 22 -2.34 2.83 -3.71
CA VAL A 22 -1.91 4.01 -2.97
C VAL A 22 -3.11 4.92 -2.83
N ARG A 23 -3.43 5.34 -1.60
CA ARG A 23 -4.60 6.18 -1.31
C ARG A 23 -4.30 7.23 -0.26
N SER A 24 -5.07 8.30 -0.29
CA SER A 24 -5.16 9.23 0.84
C SER A 24 -5.80 8.53 2.05
N SER A 25 -5.38 8.90 3.24
CA SER A 25 -5.91 8.39 4.50
C SER A 25 -5.91 9.49 5.53
N VAL A 26 -7.10 9.86 5.99
CA VAL A 26 -7.29 10.80 7.11
C VAL A 26 -6.83 10.24 8.46
N ARG A 27 -6.60 8.91 8.54
CA ARG A 27 -6.13 8.22 9.76
C ARG A 27 -4.63 7.91 9.74
N GLY A 28 -3.96 8.09 8.60
CA GLY A 28 -2.53 7.85 8.50
C GLY A 28 -1.78 9.06 9.03
N LEU A 29 -0.74 8.84 9.84
CA LEU A 29 0.16 9.89 10.38
C LEU A 29 0.69 10.86 9.32
N ALA A 30 0.80 10.39 8.08
CA ALA A 30 1.29 11.14 6.93
C ALA A 30 0.23 11.44 5.86
N GLY A 31 -1.05 11.23 6.16
CA GLY A 31 -2.14 11.51 5.21
C GLY A 31 -2.27 10.53 4.04
N PHE A 32 -1.36 9.57 3.89
CA PHE A 32 -1.36 8.58 2.80
C PHE A 32 -0.97 7.18 3.28
N VAL A 33 -1.55 6.17 2.64
CA VAL A 33 -1.23 4.75 2.88
C VAL A 33 -1.09 4.00 1.55
N VAL A 34 -0.16 3.06 1.54
CA VAL A 34 -0.05 2.02 0.51
C VAL A 34 -0.70 0.76 1.03
N SER A 35 -1.61 0.15 0.28
CA SER A 35 -2.14 -1.17 0.62
C SER A 35 -1.65 -2.23 -0.37
N VAL A 36 -1.11 -3.31 0.16
CA VAL A 36 -0.55 -4.42 -0.62
C VAL A 36 -1.38 -5.66 -0.38
N GLY A 37 -1.94 -6.25 -1.44
CA GLY A 37 -2.81 -7.42 -1.39
C GLY A 37 -2.05 -8.71 -1.63
N PHE A 38 -2.27 -9.73 -0.80
CA PHE A 38 -1.71 -11.07 -0.95
C PHE A 38 -2.82 -12.12 -0.98
N ARG A 39 -2.63 -13.19 -1.76
CA ARG A 39 -3.57 -14.33 -1.76
C ARG A 39 -3.47 -15.15 -0.47
N ARG A 40 -2.28 -15.23 0.14
CA ARG A 40 -2.02 -16.01 1.36
C ARG A 40 -1.88 -15.10 2.58
N GLN A 41 -2.59 -15.44 3.66
CA GLN A 41 -2.54 -14.69 4.93
C GLN A 41 -1.15 -14.72 5.57
N THR A 42 -0.41 -15.83 5.44
CA THR A 42 0.96 -15.96 5.96
C THR A 42 1.92 -14.97 5.29
N GLN A 43 1.84 -14.80 3.97
CA GLN A 43 2.63 -13.82 3.23
C GLN A 43 2.27 -12.38 3.66
N ALA A 44 0.99 -12.07 3.78
CA ALA A 44 0.54 -10.77 4.29
C ALA A 44 1.07 -10.48 5.70
N ALA A 45 1.03 -11.46 6.60
CA ALA A 45 1.51 -11.32 7.97
C ALA A 45 3.04 -11.11 8.03
N LEU A 46 3.81 -11.88 7.25
CA LEU A 46 5.26 -11.72 7.15
C LEU A 46 5.64 -10.35 6.59
N PHE A 47 4.95 -9.91 5.54
CA PHE A 47 5.14 -8.57 4.97
C PHE A 47 4.77 -7.47 5.97
N ALA A 48 3.66 -7.60 6.68
CA ALA A 48 3.25 -6.63 7.69
C ALA A 48 4.27 -6.51 8.83
N ARG A 49 4.81 -7.64 9.30
CA ARG A 49 5.84 -7.68 10.35
C ARG A 49 7.15 -7.05 9.90
N SER A 50 7.61 -7.33 8.68
CA SER A 50 8.87 -6.77 8.15
C SER A 50 8.80 -5.25 7.97
N TRP A 51 7.61 -4.70 7.77
CA TRP A 51 7.37 -3.26 7.67
C TRP A 51 7.05 -2.59 9.00
N ALA A 52 6.35 -3.27 9.92
CA ALA A 52 5.97 -2.70 11.20
C ALA A 52 7.18 -2.19 12.00
N VAL A 53 8.30 -2.93 11.96
CA VAL A 53 9.56 -2.54 12.62
C VAL A 53 10.23 -1.31 11.99
N ARG A 54 9.84 -0.93 10.77
CA ARG A 54 10.37 0.22 10.03
C ARG A 54 9.50 1.47 10.18
N LEU A 55 8.35 1.34 10.83
CA LEU A 55 7.43 2.45 11.03
C LEU A 55 7.89 3.37 12.18
N PRO A 56 7.59 4.67 12.11
CA PRO A 56 7.81 5.57 13.24
C PRO A 56 7.10 5.08 14.51
N SER A 57 7.65 5.41 15.67
CA SER A 57 7.10 5.06 16.99
C SER A 57 5.67 5.56 17.24
N GLY A 58 5.21 6.58 16.51
CA GLY A 58 3.83 7.07 16.57
C GLY A 58 2.83 6.29 15.69
N CYS A 59 3.28 5.35 14.87
CA CYS A 59 2.40 4.52 14.05
C CYS A 59 1.96 3.27 14.82
N ASN A 60 0.66 3.01 14.88
CA ASN A 60 0.06 1.79 15.45
C ASN A 60 0.34 0.51 14.62
N GLY A 61 1.36 0.52 13.76
CA GLY A 61 1.73 -0.59 12.90
C GLY A 61 1.03 -0.61 11.53
N CYS A 62 1.08 -1.79 10.91
CA CYS A 62 0.42 -2.10 9.64
C CYS A 62 -0.99 -2.65 9.92
N VAL A 63 -1.98 -2.25 9.11
CA VAL A 63 -3.35 -2.78 9.22
C VAL A 63 -3.54 -3.92 8.23
N LEU A 64 -4.07 -5.06 8.69
CA LEU A 64 -4.46 -6.17 7.82
C LEU A 64 -5.99 -6.20 7.66
N LYS A 65 -6.49 -6.28 6.42
CA LYS A 65 -7.91 -6.45 6.12
C LYS A 65 -8.09 -7.45 4.99
N ARG A 66 -9.06 -8.36 5.11
CA ARG A 66 -9.44 -9.27 4.03
C ARG A 66 -10.53 -8.62 3.17
N SER A 67 -10.35 -8.57 1.85
CA SER A 67 -11.32 -8.02 0.91
C SER A 67 -11.00 -8.48 -0.52
N GLY A 68 -12.04 -8.78 -1.31
CA GLY A 68 -11.88 -9.17 -2.73
C GLY A 68 -11.01 -10.41 -2.94
N GLY A 69 -11.07 -11.39 -2.03
CA GLY A 69 -10.23 -12.60 -2.08
C GLY A 69 -8.75 -12.40 -1.73
N LEU A 70 -8.35 -11.18 -1.33
CA LEU A 70 -6.99 -10.84 -0.93
C LEU A 70 -6.93 -10.42 0.54
N VAL A 71 -5.76 -10.60 1.14
CA VAL A 71 -5.40 -10.03 2.43
C VAL A 71 -4.55 -8.79 2.17
N TRP A 72 -5.12 -7.62 2.44
CA TRP A 72 -4.51 -6.32 2.24
C TRP A 72 -3.75 -5.88 3.49
N VAL A 73 -2.51 -5.45 3.29
CA VAL A 73 -1.65 -4.85 4.31
C VAL A 73 -1.50 -3.36 4.00
N SER A 74 -2.05 -2.50 4.84
CA SER A 74 -1.91 -1.05 4.71
C SER A 74 -0.72 -0.54 5.52
N VAL A 75 0.19 0.18 4.85
CA VAL A 75 1.41 0.77 5.41
C VAL A 75 1.39 2.29 5.18
N PRO A 76 1.58 3.13 6.21
CA PRO A 76 1.67 4.58 6.04
C PRO A 76 2.95 4.97 5.31
N VAL A 77 2.88 5.98 4.44
CA VAL A 77 4.00 6.43 3.59
C VAL A 77 4.17 7.94 3.59
N LEU A 78 5.37 8.41 3.22
CA LEU A 78 5.64 9.84 3.08
C LEU A 78 4.84 10.45 1.93
N PRO A 79 4.22 11.64 2.11
CA PRO A 79 3.53 12.36 1.04
C PRO A 79 4.44 12.64 -0.14
N ALA A 80 5.72 12.95 0.14
CA ALA A 80 6.73 13.22 -0.88
C ALA A 80 6.98 12.04 -1.82
N SER A 81 6.70 10.80 -1.36
CA SER A 81 6.88 9.58 -2.15
C SER A 81 5.63 9.14 -2.92
N VAL A 82 4.49 9.81 -2.70
CA VAL A 82 3.21 9.49 -3.32
C VAL A 82 3.11 10.17 -4.69
N PRO A 83 2.66 9.47 -5.75
CA PRO A 83 2.44 10.08 -7.07
C PRO A 83 1.55 11.33 -7.01
N ALA A 84 1.91 12.35 -7.80
CA ALA A 84 1.20 13.64 -7.81
C ALA A 84 -0.31 13.50 -8.11
N VAL A 85 -0.71 12.51 -8.92
CA VAL A 85 -2.11 12.22 -9.22
C VAL A 85 -2.93 11.88 -7.98
N VAL A 86 -2.38 11.06 -7.08
CA VAL A 86 -3.05 10.69 -5.81
C VAL A 86 -3.02 11.87 -4.83
N ARG A 87 -1.93 12.65 -4.83
CA ARG A 87 -1.82 13.85 -3.98
C ARG A 87 -2.80 14.95 -4.36
N ARG A 88 -3.14 15.09 -5.65
CA ARG A 88 -4.11 16.06 -6.16
C ARG A 88 -5.56 15.63 -5.96
N GLY A 89 -5.81 14.49 -5.30
CA GLY A 89 -7.16 14.02 -5.02
C GLY A 89 -7.86 13.37 -6.21
N ALA A 90 -7.15 13.02 -7.28
CA ALA A 90 -7.73 12.37 -8.47
C ALA A 90 -8.10 10.88 -8.23
N GLY A 91 -8.24 10.46 -6.97
CA GLY A 91 -8.58 9.10 -6.57
C GLY A 91 -7.36 8.22 -6.23
N PRO A 92 -7.61 7.03 -5.66
CA PRO A 92 -6.58 6.06 -5.34
C PRO A 92 -5.98 5.46 -6.61
N LEU A 93 -4.66 5.22 -6.59
CA LEU A 93 -3.96 4.54 -7.66
C LEU A 93 -3.90 3.06 -7.31
N SER A 94 -4.56 2.20 -8.08
CA SER A 94 -4.66 0.76 -7.80
C SER A 94 -4.22 -0.06 -9.01
N VAL A 95 -3.42 -1.10 -8.75
CA VAL A 95 -2.96 -2.08 -9.72
C VAL A 95 -3.31 -3.46 -9.18
N LEU A 96 -4.15 -4.21 -9.91
CA LEU A 96 -4.37 -5.64 -9.68
C LEU A 96 -3.29 -6.42 -10.43
N GLY A 97 -2.64 -7.37 -9.76
CA GLY A 97 -1.46 -8.07 -10.26
C GLY A 97 -0.20 -7.76 -9.46
N ALA A 98 0.96 -8.23 -9.96
CA ALA A 98 2.24 -7.91 -9.35
C ALA A 98 2.42 -6.38 -9.25
N PRO A 99 2.93 -5.84 -8.14
CA PRO A 99 3.20 -4.41 -8.03
C PRO A 99 4.07 -3.97 -9.21
N PRO A 100 3.81 -2.80 -9.82
CA PRO A 100 4.57 -2.36 -10.96
C PRO A 100 6.02 -2.09 -10.51
N ALA A 101 6.91 -3.02 -10.81
CA ALA A 101 8.33 -2.75 -10.87
C ALA A 101 8.54 -1.89 -12.13
N CYS A 102 8.53 -0.56 -11.94
CA CYS A 102 8.80 0.43 -12.98
C CYS A 102 7.67 0.60 -14.05
N ARG A 103 7.30 1.87 -14.30
CA ARG A 103 6.63 2.43 -15.51
C ARG A 103 5.13 2.36 -15.78
N ARG A 104 4.27 1.53 -15.19
CA ARG A 104 2.81 1.67 -15.47
C ARG A 104 1.96 1.53 -14.21
N ALA A 105 1.80 2.64 -13.52
CA ALA A 105 0.67 2.84 -12.64
C ALA A 105 -0.57 3.11 -13.50
N VAL A 106 -1.51 2.17 -13.55
CA VAL A 106 -2.83 2.42 -14.13
C VAL A 106 -3.67 3.06 -13.05
N ALA A 107 -4.14 4.29 -13.27
CA ALA A 107 -5.16 4.88 -12.43
C ALA A 107 -6.48 4.18 -12.74
N SER A 108 -6.89 3.22 -11.91
CA SER A 108 -8.24 2.68 -12.00
C SER A 108 -9.21 3.64 -11.31
N GLY A 109 -9.92 4.46 -12.10
CA GLY A 109 -11.12 5.15 -11.66
C GLY A 109 -12.22 4.13 -11.42
N GLY A 110 -12.23 3.52 -10.23
CA GLY A 110 -13.28 2.61 -9.81
C GLY A 110 -13.65 2.94 -8.37
N ALA A 111 -14.91 3.31 -8.15
CA ALA A 111 -15.46 3.50 -6.82
C ALA A 111 -15.44 2.16 -6.07
N TRP A 112 -14.78 2.13 -4.92
CA TRP A 112 -14.88 1.02 -3.98
C TRP A 112 -15.90 1.41 -2.91
N ALA A 113 -17.04 0.74 -2.92
CA ALA A 113 -18.01 0.80 -1.84
C ALA A 113 -17.44 0.07 -0.60
N TRP A 114 -17.71 0.64 0.57
CA TRP A 114 -17.11 0.32 1.87
C TRP A 114 -17.61 -0.97 2.51
#